data_AF-A0A1N7JM20-F1
#
_entry.id   AF-A0A1N7JM20-F1
#
_cell.length_a   1.000
_cell.length_b   1.000
_cell.length_c   1.000
_cell.angle_alpha   90.00
_cell.angle_beta   90.00
_cell.angle_gamma   90.00
#
_symmetry.space_group_name_H-M   'P 1'
#
loop_
_entity.id
_entity.type
_entity.pdbx_description
1 polymer ?
#
loop_
_entity_poly.entity_id
_entity_poly.type
_entity_poly.pdbx_seq_one_letter_code
_entity_poly.pdbx_strand_id
1 'polypeptide(L)' 'MQLWMLALAALYGILWLWCLIDLIKSEFTDNSIKAFWLLLLVFLNPLAPFLYGHFARKQKLRTR' A
#
# COMPACT_ATOMS: atom_id res chain seq x y z
N MET A 1 -27.62 2.49 10.86
CA MET A 1 -26.73 1.53 10.17
C MET A 1 -25.74 2.20 9.19
N GLN A 2 -26.12 3.27 8.47
CA GLN A 2 -25.26 3.94 7.47
C GLN A 2 -23.93 4.55 7.99
N LEU A 3 -23.91 5.09 9.21
CA LEU A 3 -22.75 5.81 9.76
C LEU A 3 -21.49 4.95 9.89
N TRP A 4 -21.64 3.68 10.24
CA TRP A 4 -20.51 2.75 10.41
C TRP A 4 -19.83 2.41 9.07
N MET A 5 -20.61 2.35 7.98
CA MET A 5 -20.08 2.09 6.64
C MET A 5 -19.24 3.27 6.13
N LEU A 6 -19.67 4.51 6.40
CA LEU A 6 -18.93 5.71 6.05
C LEU A 6 -17.61 5.81 6.85
N ALA A 7 -17.65 5.47 8.14
CA ALA A 7 -16.44 5.43 8.96
C ALA A 7 -15.42 4.40 8.45
N LEU A 8 -15.88 3.19 8.07
CA LEU A 8 -15.05 2.15 7.47
C LEU A 8 -14.46 2.58 6.13
N ALA A 9 -15.25 3.20 5.25
CA ALA A 9 -14.79 3.70 3.97
C ALA A 9 -13.75 4.82 4.13
N ALA A 10 -13.94 5.73 5.09
CA ALA A 10 -12.98 6.78 5.41
C ALA A 10 -11.66 6.21 5.96
N LEU A 11 -11.73 5.27 6.90
CA LEU A 11 -10.56 4.54 7.42
C LEU A 11 -9.81 3.82 6.30
N TYR A 12 -10.55 3.19 5.39
CA TYR A 12 -9.99 2.48 4.26
C TYR A 12 -9.28 3.44 3.28
N GLY A 13 -9.90 4.59 2.97
CA GLY A 13 -9.29 5.63 2.14
C GLY A 13 -8.02 6.22 2.75
N ILE A 14 -8.01 6.45 4.07
CA ILE A 14 -6.81 6.92 4.80
C ILE A 14 -5.69 5.89 4.72
N LEU A 15 -5.98 4.60 4.94
CA LEU A 15 -5.01 3.51 4.81
C LEU A 15 -4.44 3.41 3.39
N TRP A 16 -5.29 3.59 2.39
CA TRP A 16 -4.88 3.55 0.98
C TRP A 16 -3.93 4.71 0.64
N LEU A 17 -4.30 5.94 1.01
CA LEU A 17 -3.44 7.12 0.82
C LEU A 17 -2.12 6.96 1.57
N TRP A 18 -2.16 6.47 2.81
CA TRP A 18 -0.95 6.24 3.60
C TRP A 18 -0.02 5.20 2.96
N CYS A 19 -0.57 4.10 2.42
CA CYS A 19 0.22 3.14 1.65
C CYS A 19 0.82 3.74 0.38
N LEU A 20 0.09 4.61 -0.31
CA LEU A 20 0.58 5.25 -1.53
C LEU A 20 1.74 6.20 -1.23
N ILE A 21 1.65 6.95 -0.13
CA ILE A 21 2.74 7.81 0.37
C ILE A 21 3.94 6.95 0.81
N ASP A 22 3.72 5.88 1.58
CA ASP A 22 4.80 4.97 1.99
C ASP A 22 5.49 4.35 0.77
N LEU A 23 4.72 3.97 -0.25
CA LEU A 23 5.23 3.39 -1.48
C LEU A 23 6.13 4.37 -2.24
N ILE A 24 5.67 5.61 -2.45
CA ILE A 24 6.44 6.64 -3.15
C ILE A 24 7.69 7.01 -2.35
N LYS A 25 7.56 7.17 -1.02
CA LYS A 25 8.64 7.58 -0.13
C LYS A 25 9.66 6.47 0.11
N SER A 26 9.26 5.21 0.02
CA SER A 26 10.16 4.07 0.19
C SER A 26 11.06 3.92 -1.04
N GLU A 27 12.35 3.77 -0.79
CA GLU A 27 13.31 3.35 -1.79
C GLU A 27 13.26 1.82 -1.90
N PHE A 28 12.99 1.35 -3.12
CA PHE A 28 12.98 -0.08 -3.44
C PHE A 28 14.26 -0.41 -4.18
N THR A 29 14.75 -1.63 -3.99
CA THR A 29 15.93 -2.15 -4.68
C THR A 29 15.80 -2.03 -6.20
N ASP A 30 14.59 -2.27 -6.71
CA ASP A 30 14.25 -2.18 -8.13
C ASP A 30 13.07 -1.25 -8.37
N ASN A 31 13.22 -0.36 -9.35
CA ASN A 31 12.16 0.55 -9.76
C ASN A 31 10.95 -0.20 -10.37
N SER A 32 11.20 -1.35 -11.02
CA SER A 32 10.17 -2.24 -11.55
C SER A 32 9.29 -2.84 -10.45
N ILE A 33 9.87 -3.19 -9.30
CA ILE A 33 9.13 -3.71 -8.13
C ILE A 33 8.26 -2.62 -7.53
N LYS A 34 8.77 -1.39 -7.46
CA LYS A 34 8.03 -0.21 -7.01
C LYS A 34 6.80 0.05 -7.89
N ALA A 35 6.98 0.00 -9.22
CA ALA A 35 5.89 0.17 -10.17
C ALA A 35 4.87 -0.98 -10.11
N PHE A 36 5.31 -2.23 -9.91
CA PHE A 36 4.42 -3.37 -9.73
C PHE A 36 3.52 -3.19 -8.49
N TRP A 37 4.09 -2.77 -7.37
CA TRP A 37 3.31 -2.49 -6.16
C TRP A 37 2.36 -1.30 -6.33
N LEU A 38 2.76 -0.26 -7.07
CA LEU A 38 1.87 0.85 -7.42
C LEU A 38 0.65 0.34 -8.22
N LEU A 39 0.88 -0.48 -9.24
CA LEU A 39 -0.19 -1.11 -10.02
C LEU A 39 -1.10 -1.96 -9.13
N LEU A 40 -0.50 -2.79 -8.26
CA LEU A 40 -1.26 -3.61 -7.32
C LEU A 40 -2.11 -2.74 -6.39
N LEU A 41 -1.58 -1.62 -5.89
CA LEU A 41 -2.31 -0.72 -5.00
C LEU A 41 -3.54 -0.11 -5.66
N VAL A 42 -3.43 0.21 -6.95
CA VAL A 42 -4.50 0.83 -7.75
C VAL A 42 -5.53 -0.21 -8.21
N PHE A 43 -5.08 -1.38 -8.69
CA PHE A 43 -5.96 -2.40 -9.27
C PHE A 43 -6.48 -3.42 -8.26
N LEU A 44 -5.71 -3.70 -7.20
CA LEU A 44 -6.00 -4.74 -6.20
C LEU A 44 -6.35 -4.14 -4.84
N ASN A 45 -7.03 -3.00 -4.86
CA ASN A 45 -7.69 -2.48 -3.67
C ASN A 45 -8.93 -3.37 -3.38
N PRO A 46 -9.13 -3.97 -2.19
CA PRO A 46 -8.53 -3.62 -0.91
C PRO A 46 -7.44 -4.54 -0.33
N LEU A 47 -7.04 -5.57 -1.06
CA LEU A 47 -6.06 -6.55 -0.57
C LEU A 47 -4.61 -6.05 -0.68
N ALA A 48 -4.35 -5.09 -1.56
CA ALA A 48 -3.02 -4.58 -1.83
C ALA A 48 -2.27 -4.02 -0.61
N PRO A 49 -2.87 -3.22 0.29
CA PRO A 49 -2.20 -2.74 1.50
C PRO A 49 -1.77 -3.88 2.44
N PHE A 50 -2.59 -4.93 2.54
CA PHE A 50 -2.29 -6.11 3.37
C PHE A 50 -1.11 -6.90 2.80
N LEU A 51 -1.12 -7.16 1.50
CA LEU A 51 -0.02 -7.82 0.79
C LEU A 51 1.25 -6.96 0.83
N TYR A 52 1.12 -5.64 0.66
CA TYR A 52 2.23 -4.68 0.69
C TYR A 52 2.94 -4.72 2.04
N GLY A 53 2.18 -4.71 3.13
CA GLY A 53 2.74 -4.84 4.47
C GLY A 53 3.57 -6.12 4.68
N HIS A 54 3.23 -7.24 4.04
CA HIS A 54 3.95 -8.51 4.24
C HIS A 54 5.11 -8.72 3.26
N PHE A 55 4.88 -8.47 1.97
CA PHE A 55 5.84 -8.76 0.91
C PHE A 55 6.74 -7.56 0.60
N ALA A 56 6.20 -6.33 0.53
CA ALA A 56 7.00 -5.16 0.18
C ALA A 56 8.09 -4.90 1.22
N ARG A 57 7.83 -5.17 2.51
CA ARG A 57 8.84 -5.08 3.58
C ARG A 57 10.08 -5.94 3.35
N LYS A 58 9.96 -7.09 2.68
CA LYS A 58 11.10 -7.96 2.35
C LYS A 58 11.89 -7.48 1.12
N GLN A 59 11.27 -6.65 0.29
CA GLN A 59 11.81 -6.14 -0.97
C GLN A 59 12.40 -4.72 -0.83
N LYS A 60 12.11 -4.03 0.29
CA LYS A 60 12.80 -2.80 0.69
C LYS A 60 14.29 -3.11 0.89
N LEU A 61 15.15 -2.21 0.42
CA LEU A 61 16.59 -2.32 0.57
C LEU A 61 16.92 -2.54 2.06
N ARG A 62 17.42 -3.74 2.39
CA ARG A 62 17.98 -4.02 3.71
C ARG A 62 19.36 -3.38 3.74
N THR A 63 19.43 -2.08 4.04
CA THR A 63 20.67 -1.51 4.55
C THR A 63 21.02 -2.28 5.82
N ARG A 64 22.10 -3.07 5.73
CA ARG A 64 22.67 -3.82 6.85
C ARG A 64 23.03 -2.89 7.98
#